data_AF-A0A7C2B6M4-F1
#
_entry.id   AF-A0A7C2B6M4-F1
#
_cell.length_a   1.000
_cell.length_b   1.000
_cell.length_c   1.000
_cell.angle_alpha   90.00
_cell.angle_beta   90.00
_cell.angle_gamma   90.00
#
_symmetry.space_group_name_H-M   'P 1'
#
loop_
_entity.id
_entity.type
_entity.pdbx_description
1 polymer ?
#
loop_
_entity_poly.entity_id
_entity_poly.type
_entity_poly.pdbx_seq_one_letter_code
_entity_poly.pdbx_strand_id
1 'polypeptide(L)' 'MQKKLTITVDEEVYEGLHKTIGPRKISKFVEELVRPHVVRPNLELAYSQMSKDKKREAEALDWAETTFKDIAHEKR' A
#
# COMPACT_ATOMS: atom_id res chain seq x y z
N MET A 1 11.92 6.68 -0.33
CA MET A 1 12.79 7.56 0.50
C MET A 1 12.75 7.03 1.93
N GLN A 2 13.89 6.91 2.61
CA GLN A 2 13.94 6.47 4.02
C GLN A 2 14.16 7.69 4.93
N LYS A 3 13.50 7.70 6.09
CA LYS A 3 13.65 8.73 7.12
C LYS A 3 14.02 8.05 8.44
N LYS A 4 14.94 8.63 9.21
CA LYS A 4 15.25 8.15 10.56
C LYS A 4 14.22 8.72 11.54
N LEU A 5 13.72 7.86 12.42
CA LEU A 5 12.80 8.21 13.49
C LEU A 5 13.42 7.81 14.82
N THR A 6 13.47 8.73 15.78
CA THR A 6 13.86 8.45 17.16
C THR A 6 12.59 8.25 17.97
N ILE A 7 12.46 7.10 18.63
CA ILE A 7 11.33 6.76 19.49
C ILE A 7 11.86 6.31 20.85
N THR A 8 11.07 6.57 21.89
CA THR A 8 11.32 6.01 23.23
C THR A 8 10.55 4.71 23.37
N VAL A 9 11.21 3.66 23.82
CA VAL A 9 10.63 2.35 24.11
C VAL A 9 11.08 1.89 25.48
N ASP A 10 10.36 0.93 26.05
CA ASP A 10 10.76 0.28 27.27
C ASP A 10 12.11 -0.45 27.12
N GLU A 11 12.90 -0.52 28.20
CA GLU A 11 14.23 -1.11 28.19
C GLU A 11 14.20 -2.62 27.90
N GLU A 12 13.20 -3.35 28.42
CA GLU A 12 13.05 -4.78 28.12
C GLU A 12 12.76 -5.01 26.64
N VAL A 13 11.99 -4.10 26.02
CA VAL A 13 11.69 -4.14 24.58
C VAL A 13 12.93 -3.80 23.76
N TYR A 14 13.71 -2.80 24.15
CA TYR A 14 14.96 -2.46 23.48
C TYR A 14 15.94 -3.64 23.48
N GLU A 15 16.16 -4.25 24.64
CA GLU A 15 17.00 -5.44 24.80
C GLU A 15 16.47 -6.63 24.00
N GLY A 16 15.15 -6.86 24.06
CA GLY A 16 14.48 -7.93 23.31
C GLY A 16 14.64 -7.77 21.80
N LEU A 17 14.51 -6.56 21.28
CA LEU A 17 14.74 -6.23 19.87
C LEU A 17 16.19 -6.49 19.47
N HIS A 18 17.14 -6.09 20.32
CA HIS A 18 18.56 -6.24 20.02
C HIS A 18 19.00 -7.71 20.04
N LYS A 19 18.49 -8.52 20.98
CA LYS A 19 18.80 -9.95 21.11
C LYS A 19 18.11 -10.82 20.06
N THR A 20 16.82 -10.59 19.80
CA THR A 20 16.00 -11.50 18.98
C THR A 20 16.09 -11.19 17.49
N ILE A 21 16.05 -9.90 17.12
CA ILE A 21 16.04 -9.47 15.72
C ILE A 21 17.46 -9.22 15.20
N GLY A 22 18.36 -8.81 16.10
CA GLY A 22 19.76 -8.52 15.80
C GLY A 22 19.98 -7.12 15.21
N PRO A 23 21.24 -6.65 15.24
CA PRO A 23 21.60 -5.32 14.76
C PRO A 23 21.30 -5.16 13.26
N ARG A 24 20.93 -3.94 12.84
CA ARG A 24 20.55 -3.52 11.47
C ARG A 24 19.17 -3.98 10.94
N LYS A 25 18.50 -4.94 11.57
CA LYS A 25 17.16 -5.42 11.14
C LYS A 25 15.99 -4.77 11.87
N ILE A 26 16.25 -4.15 13.03
CA ILE A 26 15.22 -3.55 13.90
C ILE A 26 14.36 -2.52 13.16
N SER A 27 14.97 -1.61 12.40
CA SER A 27 14.21 -0.58 11.66
C SER A 27 13.26 -1.18 10.63
N LYS A 28 13.68 -2.24 9.92
CA LYS A 28 12.84 -2.95 8.95
C LYS A 28 11.69 -3.69 9.65
N PHE A 29 12.00 -4.36 10.76
CA PHE A 29 11.00 -5.08 11.56
C PHE A 29 9.89 -4.15 12.07
N VAL A 30 10.27 -3.01 12.66
CA VAL A 30 9.31 -2.02 13.14
C VAL A 30 8.51 -1.41 11.99
N GLU A 31 9.14 -1.11 10.84
CA GLU A 31 8.42 -0.60 9.67
C GLU A 31 7.37 -1.60 9.16
N GLU A 32 7.70 -2.89 9.05
CA GLU A 32 6.78 -3.92 8.58
C GLU A 32 5.56 -4.08 9.50
N LEU A 33 5.76 -3.91 10.81
CA LEU A 33 4.70 -4.02 11.81
C LEU A 33 3.79 -2.77 11.85
N VAL A 34 4.37 -1.59 11.67
CA VAL A 34 3.65 -0.31 11.71
C VAL A 34 2.96 0.02 10.38
N ARG A 35 3.55 -0.36 9.24
CA ARG A 35 3.03 -0.10 7.89
C ARG A 35 1.55 -0.45 7.71
N PRO A 36 1.03 -1.63 8.09
CA PRO A 36 -0.39 -1.94 7.93
C PRO A 36 -1.31 -1.01 8.72
N HIS A 37 -0.86 -0.48 9.85
CA HIS A 37 -1.67 0.38 10.71
C HIS A 37 -1.68 1.84 10.24
N VAL A 38 -0.61 2.30 9.59
CA VAL A 38 -0.44 3.70 9.18
C VAL A 38 -0.75 3.92 7.69
N VAL A 39 -0.50 2.92 6.84
CA VAL A 39 -0.66 3.05 5.37
C VAL A 39 -1.96 2.42 4.86
N ARG A 40 -2.44 1.31 5.43
CA ARG A 40 -3.68 0.67 4.96
C ARG A 40 -4.99 1.45 5.18
N PRO A 41 -5.16 2.38 6.15
CA PRO A 41 -6.39 3.19 6.19
C PRO A 41 -6.59 4.05 4.94
N ASN A 42 -5.55 4.27 4.12
CA ASN A 42 -5.67 5.06 2.89
C ASN A 42 -6.24 4.30 1.69
N LEU A 43 -6.37 2.96 1.71
CA LEU A 43 -7.01 2.26 0.59
C LEU A 43 -8.49 2.63 0.52
N GLU A 44 -9.20 2.58 1.65
CA GLU A 44 -10.61 2.93 1.71
C GLU A 44 -10.85 4.40 1.36
N LEU A 45 -9.99 5.32 1.81
CA LEU A 45 -10.02 6.72 1.41
C LEU A 45 -9.72 6.92 -0.08
N ALA A 46 -8.73 6.21 -0.63
CA ALA A 46 -8.39 6.28 -2.06
C ALA A 46 -9.52 5.73 -2.94
N TYR A 47 -10.15 4.63 -2.53
CA TYR A 47 -11.35 4.10 -3.19
C TYR A 47 -12.53 5.08 -3.09
N SER A 48 -12.75 5.70 -1.92
CA SER A 48 -13.77 6.73 -1.75
C SER A 48 -13.52 7.94 -2.64
N GLN A 49 -12.26 8.36 -2.80
CA GLN A 49 -11.88 9.45 -3.71
C GLN A 49 -12.06 9.04 -5.19
N MET A 50 -11.65 7.82 -5.57
CA MET A 50 -11.86 7.29 -6.92
C MET A 50 -13.36 7.16 -7.26
N SER A 51 -14.21 6.74 -6.33
CA SER A 51 -15.67 6.65 -6.55
C SER A 51 -16.35 8.01 -6.80
N LYS A 52 -15.68 9.11 -6.43
CA LYS A 52 -16.19 10.47 -6.65
C LYS A 52 -15.78 11.03 -8.02
N ASP A 53 -14.83 10.40 -8.70
CA ASP A 53 -14.33 10.83 -10.00
C ASP A 53 -15.07 10.11 -11.15
N LYS A 54 -16.27 10.62 -11.46
CA LYS A 54 -17.14 10.10 -12.53
C LYS A 54 -16.54 10.21 -13.93
N LYS A 55 -15.57 11.11 -14.14
CA LYS A 55 -14.95 11.31 -15.45
C LYS A 55 -14.01 10.15 -15.77
N ARG A 56 -13.18 9.76 -14.80
CA ARG A 56 -12.34 8.56 -14.92
C ARG A 56 -13.15 7.27 -15.02
N GLU A 57 -14.28 7.19 -14.32
CA GLU A 57 -15.18 6.04 -14.41
C GLU A 57 -15.71 5.85 -15.84
N ALA A 58 -16.14 6.94 -16.49
CA ALA A 58 -16.59 6.91 -17.89
C ALA A 58 -15.47 6.52 -18.86
N GLU A 59 -14.27 7.05 -18.68
CA GLU A 59 -13.09 6.68 -19.49
C GLU A 59 -12.71 5.20 -19.32
N ALA A 60 -12.77 4.68 -18.08
CA ALA A 60 -12.51 3.27 -17.81
C ALA A 60 -13.59 2.34 -18.39
N LEU A 61 -14.86 2.76 -18.36
CA LEU A 61 -15.96 2.04 -19.03
C LEU A 61 -15.76 1.98 -20.53
N ASP A 62 -15.39 3.10 -21.17
CA ASP A 62 -15.13 3.15 -22.61
C ASP A 62 -13.95 2.25 -23.02
N TRP A 63 -12.89 2.22 -22.21
CA TRP A 63 -11.76 1.29 -22.39
C TRP A 63 -12.19 -0.18 -22.26
N ALA A 64 -13.00 -0.49 -21.24
CA ALA A 64 -13.50 -1.84 -21.01
C ALA A 64 -14.40 -2.31 -22.17
N GLU A 65 -15.30 -1.46 -22.66
CA GLU A 65 -16.21 -1.77 -23.77
C GLU A 65 -15.47 -1.87 -25.12
N THR A 66 -14.45 -1.04 -25.33
CA THR A 66 -13.60 -1.11 -26.54
C THR A 66 -12.88 -2.45 -26.64
N THR A 67 -12.38 -2.97 -25.50
CA THR A 67 -11.70 -4.27 -25.44
C THR A 67 -12.61 -5.45 -25.87
N PHE A 68 -13.91 -5.37 -25.64
CA PHE A 68 -14.87 -6.40 -26.09
C PHE A 68 -15.20 -6.31 -27.59
N LYS A 69 -15.13 -5.12 -28.20
CA LYS A 69 -15.39 -4.94 -29.63
C LYS A 69 -14.27 -5.52 -30.49
N ASP A 70 -13.02 -5.49 -30.03
CA ASP A 70 -11.87 -6.01 -30.77
C ASP A 70 -11.90 -7.55 -30.90
N ILE A 71 -12.46 -8.26 -29.91
CA ILE A 71 -12.67 -9.72 -29.97
C ILE A 71 -13.63 -10.11 -31.11
N ALA A 72 -14.58 -9.23 -31.46
CA ALA A 72 -15.51 -9.45 -32.57
C ALA A 72 -14.87 -9.17 -33.96
N HIS A 73 -13.65 -8.62 -34.01
CA HIS A 73 -12.91 -8.33 -35.24
C HIS A 73 -11.68 -9.21 -35.47
N GLU A 74 -11.42 -10.16 -34.56
CA GLU A 74 -10.42 -11.20 -34.77
C GLU A 74 -10.98 -12.24 -35.76
N LYS A 75 -10.62 -12.10 -37.05
CA LYS A 75 -10.82 -13.18 -38.03
C LYS A 75 -9.93 -14.35 -37.63
N ARG A 76 -10.57 -15.42 -37.18
CA ARG A 76 -9.97 -16.73 -36.91
C ARG A 76 -9.37 -17.37 -38.16
#